data_AF-A0A5C3M4V5-F1
#
_entry.id   AF-A0A5C3M4V5-F1
#
_cell.length_a   1.000
_cell.length_b   1.000
_cell.length_c   1.000
_cell.angle_alpha   90.00
_cell.angle_beta   90.00
_cell.angle_gamma   90.00
#
_symmetry.space_group_name_H-M   'P 1'
#
loop_
_entity.id
_entity.type
_entity.pdbx_description
1 polymer ?
#
loop_
_entity_poly.entity_id
_entity_poly.type
_entity_poly.pdbx_seq_one_letter_code
_entity_poly.pdbx_strand_id
1 'polypeptide(L)'
;MTAIEGIDVDTDAAKLWISETFNAPDADIVFQSSDSHQFYVHRKNLEVNCGGFDAEEIVAQGEVNLLPEAASTLSLLFQFIYPNRHPSLEKEGFEVIAPLAYAAEKYKVFAAMNICHIRMLSFIPTHPLDLMKYGAYHDYPKIVDAAAPLVIGTATLVEVAQSLPSQMIIAWIQYYQAWLDIVPLALHYQVYELDDCTIIASSKGKKGKPYSSAKASNV
;
A
#
# COMPACT_ATOMS: atom_id res chain seq x y z
N MET A 1 38.99 -37.95 40.66
CA MET A 1 38.47 -36.62 41.03
C MET A 1 38.86 -35.66 39.92
N THR A 2 37.95 -35.45 38.98
CA THR A 2 38.03 -34.38 38.00
C THR A 2 36.59 -33.95 37.79
N ALA A 3 36.25 -32.81 38.39
CA ALA A 3 34.94 -32.19 38.28
C ALA A 3 34.81 -31.64 36.85
N ILE A 4 33.73 -32.03 36.18
CA ILE A 4 33.29 -31.42 34.92
C ILE A 4 32.51 -30.18 35.36
N GLU A 5 33.08 -29.01 35.09
CA GLU A 5 32.42 -27.73 35.33
C GLU A 5 31.12 -27.67 34.52
N GLY A 6 30.05 -27.24 35.20
CA GLY A 6 28.75 -27.05 34.60
C GLY A 6 28.82 -26.04 33.47
N ILE A 7 28.40 -26.47 32.30
CA ILE A 7 28.02 -25.57 31.21
C ILE A 7 26.74 -24.89 31.69
N ASP A 8 26.85 -23.63 32.12
CA ASP A 8 25.69 -22.74 32.23
C ASP A 8 25.11 -22.60 30.82
N VAL A 9 24.09 -23.42 30.54
CA VAL A 9 23.18 -23.17 29.43
C VAL A 9 22.28 -22.03 29.90
N ASP A 10 22.79 -20.81 29.83
CA ASP A 10 21.98 -19.60 29.89
C ASP A 10 21.10 -19.62 28.63
N THR A 11 19.97 -20.30 28.77
CA THR A 11 18.93 -20.31 27.76
C THR A 11 18.24 -18.99 27.96
N ASP A 12 18.66 -17.98 27.20
CA ASP A 12 18.09 -16.64 27.12
C ASP A 12 16.58 -16.80 26.89
N ALA A 13 15.83 -16.88 28.00
CA ALA A 13 14.39 -16.98 28.00
C ALA A 13 13.90 -15.64 27.50
N ALA A 14 13.74 -15.55 26.18
CA ALA A 14 13.36 -14.34 25.48
C ALA A 14 12.26 -13.63 26.27
N LYS A 15 12.57 -12.43 26.75
CA LYS A 15 11.68 -11.66 27.61
C LYS A 15 10.33 -11.48 26.91
N LEU A 16 9.32 -12.18 27.40
CA LEU A 16 7.94 -12.08 26.93
C LEU A 16 7.31 -10.83 27.52
N TRP A 17 6.62 -10.06 26.69
CA TRP A 17 5.87 -8.88 27.10
C TRP A 17 4.39 -9.15 26.98
N ILE A 18 3.59 -8.77 27.98
CA ILE A 18 2.14 -8.96 27.94
C ILE A 18 1.50 -7.63 27.54
N SER A 19 0.56 -7.68 26.59
CA SER A 19 -0.18 -6.49 26.15
C SER A 19 -0.97 -5.88 27.30
N GLU A 20 -0.76 -4.59 27.59
CA GLU A 20 -1.55 -3.90 28.63
C GLU A 20 -3.04 -3.82 28.29
N THR A 21 -3.38 -3.81 27.00
CA THR A 21 -4.76 -3.67 26.50
C THR A 21 -5.45 -5.03 26.35
N PHE A 22 -4.69 -6.09 26.06
CA PHE A 22 -5.20 -7.44 25.82
C PHE A 22 -4.54 -8.43 26.79
N ASN A 23 -4.93 -8.34 28.06
CA ASN A 23 -4.48 -9.18 29.18
C ASN A 23 -5.66 -9.56 30.08
N ALA A 24 -6.74 -10.05 29.49
CA ALA A 24 -7.92 -10.46 30.24
C ALA A 24 -7.66 -11.83 30.92
N PRO A 25 -7.95 -11.99 32.22
CA PRO A 25 -7.69 -13.24 32.93
C PRO A 25 -8.61 -14.39 32.50
N ASP A 26 -9.74 -14.08 31.86
CA ASP A 26 -10.73 -15.02 31.31
C ASP A 26 -10.55 -15.26 29.80
N ALA A 27 -9.46 -14.77 29.20
CA ALA A 27 -9.11 -15.07 27.82
C ALA A 27 -8.87 -16.58 27.62
N ASP A 28 -9.34 -17.11 26.50
CA ASP A 28 -9.26 -18.52 26.12
C ASP A 28 -8.29 -18.77 24.97
N ILE A 29 -7.69 -17.71 24.40
CA ILE A 29 -6.66 -17.79 23.36
C ILE A 29 -5.52 -16.85 23.72
N VAL A 30 -4.30 -17.32 23.52
CA VAL A 30 -3.08 -16.50 23.57
C VAL A 30 -2.46 -16.46 22.17
N PHE A 31 -2.30 -15.25 21.64
CA PHE A 31 -1.47 -15.00 20.47
C PHE A 31 -0.13 -14.41 20.90
N GLN A 32 0.94 -14.75 20.19
CA GLN A 32 2.24 -14.11 20.34
C GLN A 32 2.67 -13.49 19.01
N SER A 33 3.06 -12.21 19.05
CA SER A 33 3.61 -11.49 17.90
C SER A 33 5.03 -11.95 17.55
N SER A 34 5.52 -11.54 16.39
CA SER A 34 6.90 -11.81 15.96
C SER A 34 7.98 -11.14 16.82
N ASP A 35 7.61 -10.06 17.52
CA ASP A 35 8.42 -9.35 18.51
C ASP A 35 8.09 -9.74 19.97
N SER A 36 7.62 -10.98 20.16
CA SER A 36 7.48 -11.64 21.47
C SER A 36 6.54 -10.95 22.46
N HIS A 37 5.48 -10.30 21.97
CA HIS A 37 4.38 -9.81 22.81
C HIS A 37 3.21 -10.78 22.79
N GLN A 38 2.67 -11.07 23.96
CA GLN A 38 1.49 -11.92 24.14
C GLN A 38 0.22 -11.10 24.28
N PHE A 39 -0.82 -11.56 23.59
CA PHE A 39 -2.16 -11.01 23.56
C PHE A 39 -3.14 -12.08 24.01
N TYR A 40 -3.77 -11.82 25.15
CA TYR A 40 -4.79 -12.68 25.72
C TYR A 40 -6.15 -12.20 25.21
N VAL A 41 -6.75 -13.00 24.34
CA VAL A 41 -7.97 -12.64 23.62
C VAL A 41 -9.07 -13.68 23.73
N HIS A 42 -10.31 -13.26 23.43
CA HIS A 42 -11.50 -14.11 23.50
C HIS A 42 -11.86 -14.67 22.13
N ARG A 43 -11.94 -16.00 22.02
CA ARG A 43 -12.35 -16.75 20.82
C ARG A 43 -13.65 -16.25 20.24
N LYS A 44 -14.65 -16.04 21.10
CA LYS A 44 -15.98 -15.57 20.68
C LYS A 44 -15.92 -14.27 19.86
N ASN A 45 -15.00 -13.36 20.18
CA ASN A 45 -14.88 -12.11 19.43
C ASN A 45 -14.22 -12.33 18.06
N LEU A 46 -13.27 -13.26 17.97
CA LEU A 46 -12.64 -13.65 16.72
C LEU A 46 -13.64 -14.34 15.78
N GLU A 47 -14.39 -15.32 16.29
CA GLU A 47 -15.39 -16.07 15.50
C GLU A 47 -16.48 -15.17 14.89
N VAL A 48 -16.84 -14.09 15.58
CA VAL A 48 -17.89 -13.17 15.14
C VAL A 48 -17.38 -12.10 14.17
N ASN A 49 -16.13 -11.64 14.35
CA ASN A 49 -15.61 -10.45 13.63
C ASN A 49 -14.55 -10.78 12.57
N CYS A 50 -14.07 -12.02 12.51
CA CYS A 50 -13.01 -12.46 11.62
C CYS A 50 -13.46 -13.66 10.78
N GLY A 51 -13.03 -13.71 9.53
CA GLY A 51 -13.22 -14.89 8.66
C GLY A 51 -11.97 -15.75 8.46
N GLY A 52 -10.81 -15.33 8.99
CA GLY A 52 -9.52 -15.99 8.80
C GLY A 52 -8.98 -16.74 10.01
N PHE A 53 -9.74 -16.79 11.10
CA PHE A 53 -9.40 -17.53 12.30
C PHE A 53 -10.31 -18.75 12.39
N ASP A 54 -9.80 -19.92 12.03
CA ASP A 54 -10.50 -21.18 12.27
C ASP A 54 -10.25 -21.64 13.71
N ALA A 55 -11.32 -21.83 14.47
CA ALA A 55 -11.26 -22.25 15.87
C ALA A 55 -10.56 -23.62 16.01
N GLU A 56 -10.71 -24.51 15.03
CA GLU A 56 -10.05 -25.83 15.04
C GLU A 56 -8.54 -25.71 14.83
N GLU A 57 -8.12 -24.81 13.95
CA GLU A 57 -6.71 -24.55 13.66
C GLU A 57 -6.00 -23.87 14.85
N ILE A 58 -6.66 -22.89 15.48
CA ILE A 58 -6.13 -22.20 16.66
C ILE A 58 -5.91 -23.17 17.83
N VAL A 59 -6.85 -24.11 18.04
CA VAL A 59 -6.72 -25.10 19.12
C VAL A 59 -5.62 -26.12 18.81
N ALA A 60 -5.41 -26.46 17.53
CA ALA A 60 -4.37 -27.40 17.12
C ALA A 60 -2.94 -26.84 17.27
N GLN A 61 -2.76 -25.52 17.21
CA GLN A 61 -1.46 -24.84 17.30
C GLN A 61 -0.85 -24.81 18.72
N GLY A 62 -1.59 -25.24 19.75
CA GLY A 62 -1.13 -25.35 21.12
C GLY A 62 -1.61 -24.20 22.03
N GLU A 63 -0.95 -24.02 23.17
CA GLU A 63 -1.33 -23.00 24.17
C GLU A 63 -1.10 -21.55 23.69
N VAL A 64 -0.11 -21.34 22.82
CA VAL A 64 0.27 -20.02 22.28
C VAL A 64 0.37 -20.08 20.77
N ASN A 65 -0.39 -19.21 20.10
CA ASN A 65 -0.48 -19.12 18.65
C ASN A 65 0.48 -18.05 18.12
N LEU A 66 1.51 -18.43 17.36
CA LEU A 66 2.50 -17.50 16.84
C LEU A 66 1.99 -16.79 15.56
N LEU A 67 1.96 -15.46 15.59
CA LEU A 67 1.59 -14.62 14.45
C LEU A 67 2.83 -13.85 13.95
N PRO A 68 3.08 -13.78 12.63
CA PRO A 68 4.28 -13.13 12.09
C PRO A 68 4.25 -11.60 12.18
N GLU A 69 3.10 -10.99 12.48
CA GLU A 69 2.93 -9.56 12.59
C GLU A 69 3.51 -9.03 13.93
N ALA A 70 4.00 -7.79 13.90
CA ALA A 70 4.52 -7.11 15.08
C ALA A 70 3.39 -6.75 16.07
N ALA A 71 3.75 -6.55 17.34
CA ALA A 71 2.82 -6.22 18.41
C ALA A 71 1.98 -4.98 18.12
N SER A 72 2.57 -3.93 17.51
CA SER A 72 1.86 -2.70 17.17
C SER A 72 0.71 -2.93 16.18
N THR A 73 0.95 -3.76 15.15
CA THR A 73 -0.05 -4.15 14.15
C THR A 73 -1.16 -4.98 14.78
N LEU A 74 -0.80 -6.00 15.55
CA LEU A 74 -1.78 -6.88 16.21
C LEU A 74 -2.62 -6.13 17.25
N SER A 75 -2.03 -5.21 17.99
CA SER A 75 -2.74 -4.35 18.95
C SER A 75 -3.83 -3.52 18.27
N LEU A 76 -3.52 -2.90 17.11
CA LEU A 76 -4.53 -2.18 16.33
C LEU A 76 -5.59 -3.12 15.76
N LEU A 77 -5.17 -4.27 15.21
CA LEU A 77 -6.06 -5.26 14.63
C LEU A 77 -7.08 -5.78 15.65
N PHE A 78 -6.63 -6.15 16.85
CA PHE A 78 -7.51 -6.66 17.91
C PHE A 78 -8.49 -5.59 18.41
N GLN A 79 -8.17 -4.30 18.34
CA GLN A 79 -9.13 -3.24 18.67
C GLN A 79 -10.33 -3.18 17.71
N PHE A 80 -10.17 -3.64 16.46
CA PHE A 80 -11.27 -3.78 15.50
C PHE A 80 -12.10 -5.05 15.69
N ILE A 81 -11.60 -6.01 16.49
CA ILE A 81 -12.27 -7.29 16.74
C ILE A 81 -13.17 -7.21 17.98
N TYR A 82 -12.79 -6.40 18.96
CA TYR A 82 -13.56 -6.24 20.18
C TYR A 82 -14.73 -5.26 19.99
N PRO A 83 -15.85 -5.47 20.72
CA PRO A 83 -17.04 -4.63 20.63
C PRO A 83 -16.85 -3.28 21.34
N ASN A 84 -15.88 -2.50 20.89
CA ASN A 84 -15.50 -1.20 21.39
C ASN A 84 -15.51 -0.18 20.25
N ARG A 85 -15.35 1.11 20.59
CA ARG A 85 -15.14 2.13 19.58
C ARG A 85 -13.83 1.85 18.85
N HIS A 86 -13.91 1.66 17.53
CA HIS A 86 -12.73 1.40 16.70
C HIS A 86 -11.74 2.58 16.76
N PRO A 87 -10.43 2.30 16.68
CA PRO A 87 -9.40 3.33 16.70
C PRO A 87 -9.50 4.19 15.43
N SER A 88 -9.18 5.48 15.56
CA SER A 88 -9.06 6.35 14.39
C SER A 88 -7.73 6.10 13.69
N LEU A 89 -7.78 5.92 12.37
CA LEU A 89 -6.61 5.74 11.50
C LEU A 89 -6.28 6.99 10.68
N GLU A 90 -6.91 8.12 10.99
CA GLU A 90 -6.80 9.36 10.20
C GLU A 90 -5.39 9.94 10.19
N LYS A 91 -4.70 9.88 11.34
CA LYS A 91 -3.35 10.46 11.53
C LYS A 91 -2.22 9.46 11.29
N GLU A 92 -2.56 8.21 11.03
CA GLU A 92 -1.59 7.16 10.84
C GLU A 92 -0.98 7.22 9.43
N GLY A 93 0.35 7.04 9.40
CA GLY A 93 1.13 7.00 8.17
C GLY A 93 1.11 5.63 7.50
N PHE A 94 1.69 5.55 6.30
CA PHE A 94 1.73 4.32 5.50
C PHE A 94 2.38 3.14 6.25
N GLU A 95 3.46 3.40 6.98
CA GLU A 95 4.19 2.38 7.76
C GLU A 95 3.34 1.69 8.84
N VAL A 96 2.24 2.31 9.27
CA VAL A 96 1.28 1.72 10.21
C VAL A 96 0.10 1.12 9.45
N ILE A 97 -0.42 1.84 8.46
CA ILE A 97 -1.62 1.43 7.71
C ILE A 97 -1.36 0.21 6.84
N ALA A 98 -0.21 0.11 6.16
CA ALA A 98 0.06 -0.99 5.25
C ALA A 98 0.16 -2.33 5.98
N PRO A 99 0.98 -2.51 7.04
CA PRO A 99 1.00 -3.75 7.81
C PRO A 99 -0.37 -4.11 8.37
N LEU A 100 -1.13 -3.13 8.87
CA LEU A 100 -2.49 -3.35 9.37
C LEU A 100 -3.44 -3.81 8.26
N ALA A 101 -3.35 -3.22 7.06
CA ALA A 101 -4.16 -3.61 5.91
C ALA A 101 -3.88 -5.05 5.50
N TYR A 102 -2.61 -5.45 5.36
CA TYR A 102 -2.23 -6.82 5.04
C TYR A 102 -2.70 -7.81 6.11
N ALA A 103 -2.56 -7.46 7.40
CA ALA A 103 -3.06 -8.29 8.49
C ALA A 103 -4.60 -8.41 8.47
N ALA A 104 -5.30 -7.29 8.23
CA ALA A 104 -6.76 -7.27 8.14
C ALA A 104 -7.29 -8.15 7.01
N GLU A 105 -6.64 -8.14 5.85
CA GLU A 105 -6.97 -9.02 4.72
C GLU A 105 -6.69 -10.49 5.06
N LYS A 106 -5.50 -10.78 5.60
CA LYS A 106 -5.07 -12.15 5.95
C LYS A 106 -6.02 -12.81 6.95
N TYR A 107 -6.37 -12.09 8.01
CA TYR A 107 -7.27 -12.58 9.06
C TYR A 107 -8.75 -12.29 8.78
N LYS A 108 -9.05 -11.64 7.66
CA LYS A 108 -10.39 -11.21 7.24
C LYS A 108 -11.15 -10.47 8.35
N VAL A 109 -10.50 -9.47 8.94
CA VAL A 109 -11.10 -8.58 9.95
C VAL A 109 -11.88 -7.51 9.22
N PHE A 110 -13.14 -7.79 8.90
CA PHE A 110 -13.94 -7.00 7.94
C PHE A 110 -14.04 -5.51 8.29
N ALA A 111 -14.11 -5.18 9.58
CA ALA A 111 -14.13 -3.79 10.05
C ALA A 111 -12.84 -3.04 9.71
N ALA A 112 -11.68 -3.68 9.94
CA ALA A 112 -10.37 -3.12 9.62
C ALA A 112 -10.14 -3.06 8.10
N MET A 113 -10.52 -4.11 7.36
CA MET A 113 -10.37 -4.16 5.89
C MET A 113 -10.99 -2.93 5.21
N ASN A 114 -12.22 -2.58 5.58
CA ASN A 114 -12.93 -1.44 4.98
C ASN A 114 -12.21 -0.12 5.19
N ILE A 115 -11.79 0.18 6.43
CA ILE A 115 -11.14 1.46 6.73
C ILE A 115 -9.71 1.49 6.19
N CYS A 116 -8.98 0.38 6.27
CA CYS A 116 -7.64 0.24 5.70
C CYS A 116 -7.68 0.43 4.18
N HIS A 117 -8.64 -0.16 3.48
CA HIS A 117 -8.81 0.02 2.03
C HIS A 117 -8.96 1.51 1.68
N ILE A 118 -9.83 2.25 2.38
CA ILE A 118 -10.01 3.70 2.16
C ILE A 118 -8.72 4.46 2.43
N ARG A 119 -8.01 4.14 3.52
CA ARG A 119 -6.74 4.81 3.86
C ARG A 119 -5.65 4.51 2.84
N MET A 120 -5.55 3.27 2.38
CA MET A 120 -4.59 2.80 1.37
C MET A 120 -4.70 3.61 0.07
N LEU A 121 -5.92 3.93 -0.39
CA LEU A 121 -6.12 4.77 -1.58
C LEU A 121 -5.43 6.14 -1.50
N SER A 122 -5.36 6.73 -0.31
CA SER A 122 -4.71 8.05 -0.13
C SER A 122 -3.19 8.02 -0.31
N PHE A 123 -2.57 6.84 -0.23
CA PHE A 123 -1.12 6.64 -0.36
C PHE A 123 -0.68 6.28 -1.77
N ILE A 124 -1.60 6.14 -2.73
CA ILE A 124 -1.26 5.85 -4.14
C ILE A 124 -0.22 6.84 -4.72
N PRO A 125 -0.32 8.17 -4.51
CA PRO A 125 0.65 9.10 -5.07
C PRO A 125 2.07 8.96 -4.51
N THR A 126 2.21 8.48 -3.27
CA THR A 126 3.52 8.40 -2.58
C THR A 126 4.12 7.00 -2.60
N HIS A 127 3.28 5.95 -2.64
CA HIS A 127 3.69 4.54 -2.60
C HIS A 127 3.00 3.71 -3.70
N PRO A 128 3.09 4.11 -4.98
CA PRO A 128 2.31 3.49 -6.06
C PRO A 128 2.65 2.01 -6.24
N LEU A 129 3.94 1.63 -6.15
CA LEU A 129 4.36 0.24 -6.32
C LEU A 129 3.79 -0.66 -5.22
N ASP A 130 3.84 -0.24 -3.96
CA ASP A 130 3.32 -1.04 -2.86
C ASP A 130 1.79 -1.15 -2.89
N LEU A 131 1.11 -0.09 -3.33
CA LEU A 131 -0.33 -0.12 -3.53
C LEU A 131 -0.74 -1.01 -4.71
N MET A 132 0.06 -1.01 -5.79
CA MET A 132 -0.17 -1.91 -6.91
C MET A 132 -0.04 -3.38 -6.47
N LYS A 133 0.98 -3.72 -5.67
CA LYS A 133 1.11 -5.07 -5.07
C LYS A 133 -0.09 -5.40 -4.21
N TYR A 134 -0.46 -4.51 -3.29
CA TYR A 134 -1.60 -4.71 -2.40
C TYR A 134 -2.88 -4.97 -3.20
N GLY A 135 -3.16 -4.15 -4.22
CA GLY A 135 -4.34 -4.33 -5.07
C GLY A 135 -4.29 -5.62 -5.89
N ALA A 136 -3.10 -6.03 -6.34
CA ALA A 136 -2.92 -7.26 -7.08
C ALA A 136 -3.13 -8.53 -6.23
N TYR A 137 -2.62 -8.55 -5.00
CA TYR A 137 -2.75 -9.71 -4.09
C TYR A 137 -4.13 -9.85 -3.46
N HIS A 138 -4.87 -8.75 -3.29
CA HIS A 138 -6.17 -8.73 -2.62
C HIS A 138 -7.36 -8.44 -3.55
N ASP A 139 -7.16 -8.54 -4.87
CA ASP A 139 -8.20 -8.38 -5.90
C ASP A 139 -8.91 -7.00 -5.85
N TYR A 140 -8.11 -5.93 -5.73
CA TYR A 140 -8.58 -4.54 -5.86
C TYR A 140 -8.12 -3.92 -7.19
N PRO A 141 -8.78 -4.24 -8.32
CA PRO A 141 -8.36 -3.79 -9.65
C PRO A 141 -8.32 -2.26 -9.77
N LYS A 142 -9.23 -1.54 -9.08
CA LYS A 142 -9.22 -0.07 -9.07
C LYS A 142 -7.95 0.54 -8.46
N ILE A 143 -7.35 -0.14 -7.47
CA ILE A 143 -6.07 0.30 -6.91
C ILE A 143 -4.95 0.06 -7.92
N VAL A 144 -4.96 -1.12 -8.56
CA VAL A 144 -3.98 -1.47 -9.61
C VAL A 144 -4.05 -0.46 -10.75
N ASP A 145 -5.24 -0.18 -11.28
CA ASP A 145 -5.44 0.75 -12.39
C ASP A 145 -4.98 2.18 -12.05
N ALA A 146 -5.25 2.63 -10.82
CA ALA A 146 -4.83 3.95 -10.37
C ALA A 146 -3.32 4.05 -10.11
N ALA A 147 -2.69 2.97 -9.63
CA ALA A 147 -1.27 2.95 -9.32
C ALA A 147 -0.39 2.69 -10.55
N ALA A 148 -0.84 1.86 -11.49
CA ALA A 148 -0.11 1.42 -12.68
C ALA A 148 0.57 2.56 -13.48
N PRO A 149 -0.09 3.69 -13.81
CA PRO A 149 0.58 4.78 -14.55
C PRO A 149 1.69 5.45 -13.73
N LEU A 150 1.56 5.52 -12.41
CA LEU A 150 2.56 6.13 -11.54
C LEU A 150 3.80 5.24 -11.41
N VAL A 151 3.59 3.92 -11.39
CA VAL A 151 4.68 2.93 -11.26
C VAL A 151 5.63 2.97 -12.46
N ILE A 152 5.14 3.23 -13.67
CA ILE A 152 5.97 3.32 -14.89
C ILE A 152 7.07 4.38 -14.76
N GLY A 153 6.80 5.48 -14.06
CA GLY A 153 7.77 6.56 -13.83
C GLY A 153 8.76 6.29 -12.70
N THR A 154 8.51 5.28 -11.86
CA THR A 154 9.25 5.08 -10.59
C THR A 154 9.96 3.73 -10.47
N ALA A 155 9.55 2.73 -11.26
CA ALA A 155 10.09 1.37 -11.19
C ALA A 155 10.25 0.76 -12.58
N THR A 156 11.18 -0.17 -12.71
CA THR A 156 11.45 -0.90 -13.95
C THR A 156 10.41 -1.98 -14.21
N LEU A 157 10.26 -2.40 -15.47
CA LEU A 157 9.42 -3.53 -15.87
C LEU A 157 9.66 -4.78 -14.99
N VAL A 158 10.93 -5.11 -14.75
CA VAL A 158 11.35 -6.32 -14.04
C VAL A 158 11.00 -6.26 -12.56
N GLU A 159 11.28 -5.13 -11.90
CA GLU A 159 10.97 -4.94 -10.46
C GLU A 159 9.48 -5.12 -10.20
N VAL A 160 8.64 -4.53 -11.05
CA VAL A 160 7.19 -4.63 -10.91
C VAL A 160 6.73 -6.06 -11.20
N ALA A 161 7.19 -6.67 -12.29
CA ALA A 161 6.83 -8.03 -12.67
C ALA A 161 7.20 -9.07 -11.58
N GLN A 162 8.33 -8.90 -10.90
CA GLN A 162 8.74 -9.76 -9.78
C GLN A 162 7.86 -9.63 -8.54
N SER A 163 7.19 -8.48 -8.39
CA SER A 163 6.36 -8.18 -7.23
C SER A 163 4.88 -8.50 -7.41
N LEU A 164 4.46 -8.84 -8.64
CA LEU A 164 3.07 -9.14 -8.96
C LEU A 164 2.78 -10.64 -8.92
N PRO A 165 1.52 -11.03 -8.66
CA PRO A 165 1.07 -12.39 -8.88
C PRO A 165 1.31 -12.85 -10.32
N SER A 166 1.64 -14.13 -10.50
CA SER A 166 2.04 -14.69 -11.80
C SER A 166 0.98 -14.49 -12.90
N GLN A 167 -0.30 -14.53 -12.54
CA GLN A 167 -1.42 -14.31 -13.45
C GLN A 167 -1.49 -12.87 -14.00
N MET A 168 -0.85 -11.90 -13.36
CA MET A 168 -0.86 -10.49 -13.78
C MET A 168 0.37 -10.09 -14.59
N ILE A 169 1.42 -10.92 -14.63
CA ILE A 169 2.70 -10.59 -15.29
C ILE A 169 2.51 -10.27 -16.78
N ILE A 170 1.72 -11.08 -17.50
CA ILE A 170 1.48 -10.86 -18.93
C ILE A 170 0.72 -9.54 -19.17
N ALA A 171 -0.31 -9.27 -18.36
CA ALA A 171 -1.07 -8.03 -18.45
C ALA A 171 -0.19 -6.81 -18.18
N TRP A 172 0.70 -6.91 -17.19
CA TRP A 172 1.67 -5.86 -16.90
C TRP A 172 2.66 -5.62 -18.05
N ILE A 173 3.22 -6.67 -18.66
CA ILE A 173 4.11 -6.53 -19.81
C ILE A 173 3.40 -5.83 -20.98
N GLN A 174 2.16 -6.22 -21.29
CA GLN A 174 1.37 -5.59 -22.34
C GLN A 174 1.09 -4.13 -22.06
N TYR A 175 0.71 -3.80 -20.81
CA TYR A 175 0.46 -2.44 -20.38
C TYR A 175 1.73 -1.58 -20.48
N TYR A 176 2.85 -2.09 -19.97
CA TYR A 176 4.14 -1.40 -20.01
C TYR A 176 4.60 -1.15 -21.45
N GLN A 177 4.46 -2.14 -22.33
CA GLN A 177 4.79 -1.99 -23.75
C GLN A 177 3.91 -0.92 -24.42
N ALA A 178 2.60 -0.92 -24.18
CA ALA A 178 1.70 0.09 -24.72
C ALA A 178 2.09 1.50 -24.29
N TRP A 179 2.54 1.67 -23.04
CA TRP A 179 3.07 2.94 -22.56
C TRP A 179 4.38 3.35 -23.24
N LEU A 180 5.30 2.40 -23.46
CA LEU A 180 6.54 2.68 -24.20
C LEU A 180 6.28 3.09 -25.66
N ASP A 181 5.21 2.60 -26.27
CA ASP A 181 4.83 2.97 -27.63
C ASP A 181 4.19 4.37 -27.69
N ILE A 182 3.39 4.73 -26.66
CA ILE A 182 2.63 5.99 -26.61
C ILE A 182 3.50 7.18 -26.18
N VAL A 183 4.39 7.01 -25.19
CA VAL A 183 5.17 8.13 -24.61
C VAL A 183 6.02 8.87 -25.65
N PRO A 184 6.78 8.19 -26.54
CA PRO A 184 7.52 8.86 -27.59
C PRO A 184 6.62 9.65 -28.55
N LEU A 185 5.47 9.09 -28.92
CA LEU A 185 4.50 9.76 -29.80
C LEU A 185 3.95 11.04 -29.14
N ALA A 186 3.60 10.97 -27.87
CA ALA A 186 3.09 12.12 -27.11
C ALA A 186 4.15 13.22 -26.97
N LEU A 187 5.40 12.86 -26.68
CA LEU A 187 6.51 13.80 -26.59
C LEU A 187 6.86 14.42 -27.96
N HIS A 188 6.82 13.62 -29.04
CA HIS A 188 7.08 14.13 -30.38
C HIS A 188 5.95 15.07 -30.85
N TYR A 189 4.68 14.72 -30.58
CA TYR A 189 3.52 15.56 -30.90
C TYR A 189 3.57 16.93 -30.20
N GLN A 190 3.95 16.98 -28.92
CA GLN A 190 4.11 18.25 -28.19
C GLN A 190 5.21 19.16 -28.77
N VAL A 191 6.26 18.60 -29.38
CA VAL A 191 7.32 19.40 -30.02
C VAL A 191 6.81 20.04 -31.31
N TYR A 192 6.05 19.32 -32.14
CA TYR A 192 5.49 19.88 -33.39
C TYR A 192 4.46 20.99 -33.14
N GLU A 193 3.63 20.87 -32.10
CA GLU A 193 2.60 21.89 -31.78
C GLU A 193 3.21 23.19 -31.23
N LEU A 194 4.36 23.10 -30.56
CA LEU A 194 5.15 24.26 -30.12
C LEU A 194 5.88 24.93 -31.30
N ASP A 195 6.46 24.15 -32.21
CA ASP A 195 7.13 24.67 -33.40
C ASP A 195 6.15 25.44 -34.31
N ASP A 196 4.93 24.93 -34.49
CA ASP A 196 3.89 25.63 -35.26
C ASP A 196 3.50 26.96 -34.60
N CYS A 197 3.34 27.04 -33.27
CA CYS A 197 3.09 28.30 -32.56
C CYS A 197 4.21 29.33 -32.73
N THR A 198 5.46 28.88 -32.85
CA THR A 198 6.62 29.76 -33.07
C THR A 198 6.66 30.32 -34.50
N ILE A 199 6.14 29.58 -35.48
CA ILE A 199 6.01 30.04 -36.87
C ILE A 199 4.87 31.06 -37.03
N ILE A 200 3.75 30.92 -36.31
CA ILE A 200 2.66 31.92 -36.39
C ILE A 200 3.06 33.25 -35.72
N ALA A 201 3.86 33.20 -34.64
CA ALA A 201 4.33 34.38 -33.92
C ALA A 201 5.38 35.21 -34.69
N SER A 202 6.09 34.63 -35.65
CA SER A 202 7.15 35.29 -36.42
C SER A 202 6.66 36.00 -37.70
N SER A 203 5.37 35.94 -38.03
CA SER A 203 4.80 36.57 -39.25
C SER A 203 4.37 38.04 -39.09
N LYS A 204 4.43 38.65 -37.90
CA LYS A 204 4.10 40.08 -37.69
C LYS A 204 5.35 40.96 -37.68
N GLY A 205 5.82 41.37 -38.85
CA GLY A 205 7.05 42.17 -38.89
C GLY A 205 7.45 42.84 -40.21
N LYS A 206 6.53 43.45 -40.98
CA LYS A 206 6.93 44.55 -41.90
C LYS A 206 5.98 45.73 -41.80
N LYS A 207 6.24 46.60 -40.82
CA LYS A 207 5.75 47.99 -40.80
C LYS A 207 6.68 48.88 -41.63
N GLY A 208 6.08 49.55 -42.60
CA GLY A 208 6.28 50.98 -42.85
C GLY A 208 7.22 51.36 -44.00
N LYS A 209 6.76 52.31 -44.82
CA LYS A 209 7.33 53.67 -44.89
C LYS A 209 6.32 54.67 -45.51
N PRO A 210 6.47 55.99 -45.26
CA PRO A 210 5.37 56.96 -45.11
C PRO A 210 5.28 58.02 -46.23
N TYR A 211 4.15 58.77 -46.25
CA TYR A 211 3.87 60.14 -46.76
C TYR A 211 4.37 60.54 -48.18
N SER A 212 3.67 61.27 -49.06
CA SER A 212 2.61 62.28 -48.90
C SER A 212 1.89 62.59 -50.24
N SER A 213 0.66 63.14 -50.13
CA SER A 213 -0.03 64.13 -51.00
C SER A 213 -0.18 63.84 -52.52
N ALA A 214 -1.25 64.23 -53.23
CA ALA A 214 -2.08 65.40 -53.10
C ALA A 214 -3.40 65.28 -53.91
N LYS A 215 -4.37 66.09 -53.46
CA LYS A 215 -5.47 66.78 -54.19
C LYS A 215 -6.66 65.98 -54.72
N ALA A 216 -7.76 66.23 -54.04
CA ALA A 216 -9.13 66.22 -54.56
C ALA A 216 -9.28 67.16 -55.78
N SER A 217 -10.15 66.77 -56.70
CA SER A 217 -10.83 67.64 -57.65
C SER A 217 -12.26 67.13 -57.77
N ASN A 218 -13.21 67.94 -57.29
CA ASN A 218 -14.64 67.78 -57.53
C ASN A 218 -14.94 68.14 -58.99
N VAL A 219 -15.82 67.36 -59.66
CA VAL A 219 -17.15 67.78 -60.15
C VAL A 219 -18.03 66.53 -60.14
#